data_AF-A0A0Q7PKH1-F1
#
_entry.id   AF-A0A0Q7PKH1-F1
#
_cell.length_a   1.000
_cell.length_b   1.000
_cell.length_c   1.000
_cell.angle_alpha   90.00
_cell.angle_beta   90.00
_cell.angle_gamma   90.00
#
_symmetry.space_group_name_H-M   'P 1'
#
loop_
_entity.id
_entity.type
_entity.pdbx_description
1 polymer ?
#
loop_
_entity_poly.entity_id
_entity_poly.type
_entity_poly.pdbx_seq_one_letter_code
_entity_poly.pdbx_strand_id
1 'polypeptide(L)'
;MNIDNLPDKVRSSLLRGYVEKSWRMPWLAVDYAHLVDVPVEDAQAYEDGLGLRGCLDSIFSADMVSELRSDERRYDALAGELNERYGEGLVVLSAEPGDPGLRGFRVSPFSTETTTVRNPDGTLAESVRDLEAEVEAQNQTDRKN
;
A
#
# COMPACT_ATOMS: atom_id res chain seq x y z
N MET A 1 -10.61 -2.68 10.29
CA MET A 1 -9.21 -3.16 10.43
C MET A 1 -8.32 -2.39 9.45
N ASN A 2 -7.02 -2.27 9.70
CA ASN A 2 -6.03 -1.79 8.71
C ASN A 2 -4.91 -2.86 8.59
N ILE A 3 -4.22 -2.92 7.45
CA ILE A 3 -3.06 -3.78 7.22
C ILE A 3 -1.95 -3.61 8.26
N ASP A 4 -1.79 -2.41 8.83
CA ASP A 4 -0.83 -2.14 9.90
C ASP A 4 -1.19 -2.82 11.24
N ASN A 5 -2.43 -3.31 11.38
CA ASN A 5 -2.85 -4.05 12.57
C ASN A 5 -2.56 -5.56 12.48
N LEU A 6 -2.07 -6.05 11.34
CA LEU A 6 -1.74 -7.47 11.17
C LEU A 6 -0.40 -7.81 11.81
N PRO A 7 -0.21 -9.07 12.25
CA PRO A 7 1.11 -9.55 12.65
C PRO A 7 2.14 -9.34 11.53
N ASP A 8 3.37 -8.92 11.87
CA ASP A 8 4.38 -8.53 10.87
C ASP A 8 4.61 -9.56 9.78
N LYS A 9 4.72 -10.85 10.14
CA LYS A 9 4.89 -11.94 9.16
C LYS A 9 3.76 -12.02 8.12
N VAL A 10 2.52 -11.74 8.54
CA VAL A 10 1.32 -11.78 7.69
C VAL A 10 1.27 -10.51 6.86
N ARG A 11 1.46 -9.35 7.50
CA ARG A 11 1.53 -8.03 6.86
C ARG A 11 2.55 -8.02 5.72
N SER A 12 3.79 -8.39 6.05
CA SER A 12 4.91 -8.42 5.12
C SER A 12 4.69 -9.40 3.97
N SER A 13 4.16 -10.60 4.24
CA SER A 13 3.91 -11.59 3.18
C SER A 13 2.77 -11.15 2.24
N LEU A 14 1.66 -10.61 2.77
CA LEU A 14 0.56 -10.02 1.98
C LEU A 14 1.05 -8.88 1.08
N LEU A 15 1.75 -7.91 1.68
CA LEU A 15 2.29 -6.76 0.96
C LEU A 15 3.32 -7.18 -0.08
N ARG A 16 4.18 -8.16 0.25
CA ARG A 16 5.14 -8.73 -0.69
C ARG A 16 4.44 -9.32 -1.91
N GLY A 17 3.47 -10.22 -1.73
CA GLY A 17 2.72 -10.79 -2.86
C GLY A 17 2.02 -9.73 -3.70
N TYR A 18 1.38 -8.77 -3.03
CA TYR A 18 0.70 -7.66 -3.70
C TYR A 18 1.66 -6.82 -4.55
N VAL A 19 2.81 -6.42 -4.00
CA VAL A 19 3.81 -5.58 -4.67
C VAL A 19 4.51 -6.34 -5.79
N GLU A 20 4.88 -7.61 -5.58
CA GLU A 20 5.58 -8.43 -6.57
C GLU A 20 4.76 -8.55 -7.87
N LYS A 21 3.44 -8.73 -7.75
CA LYS A 21 2.54 -8.72 -8.91
C LYS A 21 2.39 -7.32 -9.54
N SER A 22 2.55 -6.27 -8.74
CA SER A 22 2.45 -4.86 -9.14
C SER A 22 3.65 -4.34 -9.94
N TRP A 23 4.75 -5.09 -10.08
CA TRP A 23 5.93 -4.70 -10.89
C TRP A 23 5.60 -4.39 -12.37
N ARG A 24 4.41 -4.79 -12.85
CA ARG A 24 3.90 -4.39 -14.16
C ARG A 24 3.39 -2.95 -14.23
N MET A 25 3.33 -2.23 -13.10
CA MET A 25 2.80 -0.87 -12.97
C MET A 25 3.87 0.04 -12.31
N PRO A 26 4.77 0.65 -13.10
CA PRO A 26 5.99 1.31 -12.62
C PRO A 26 5.74 2.44 -11.61
N TRP A 27 4.58 3.09 -11.67
CA TRP A 27 4.23 4.22 -10.79
C TRP A 27 3.86 3.82 -9.36
N LEU A 28 3.60 2.53 -9.10
CA LEU A 28 3.30 2.04 -7.75
C LEU A 28 4.55 1.55 -7.02
N ALA A 29 5.66 1.35 -7.72
CA ALA A 29 6.79 0.57 -7.24
C ALA A 29 7.76 1.34 -6.33
N VAL A 30 7.76 2.67 -6.36
CA VAL A 30 8.84 3.47 -5.73
C VAL A 30 8.84 3.34 -4.21
N ASP A 31 7.70 3.53 -3.56
CA ASP A 31 7.60 3.53 -2.09
C ASP A 31 7.71 2.12 -1.49
N TYR A 32 7.52 1.08 -2.31
CA TYR A 32 7.40 -0.31 -1.87
C TYR A 32 8.50 -1.22 -2.43
N ALA A 33 9.48 -0.67 -3.15
CA ALA A 33 10.59 -1.46 -3.72
C ALA A 33 11.33 -2.27 -2.65
N HIS A 34 11.43 -1.75 -1.42
CA HIS A 34 12.08 -2.43 -0.29
C HIS A 34 11.38 -3.73 0.13
N LEU A 35 10.08 -3.89 -0.16
CA LEU A 35 9.35 -5.12 0.18
C LEU A 35 9.81 -6.31 -0.66
N VAL A 36 10.46 -6.07 -1.81
CA VAL A 36 10.95 -7.10 -2.75
C VAL A 36 12.18 -7.85 -2.24
N ASP A 37 12.74 -7.45 -1.10
CA ASP A 37 13.77 -8.22 -0.40
C ASP A 37 13.27 -8.84 0.90
N VAL A 38 12.02 -8.58 1.29
CA VAL A 38 11.43 -9.13 2.52
C VAL A 38 11.09 -10.61 2.32
N PRO A 39 11.54 -11.52 3.20
CA PRO A 39 11.26 -12.94 3.08
C PRO A 39 9.77 -13.23 3.23
N VAL A 40 9.29 -14.23 2.47
CA VAL A 40 7.93 -14.76 2.62
C VAL A 40 7.92 -15.71 3.81
N GLU A 41 7.28 -15.30 4.89
CA GLU A 41 7.15 -16.09 6.12
C GLU A 41 5.77 -16.75 6.27
N ASP A 42 4.78 -16.27 5.52
CA ASP A 42 3.44 -16.84 5.44
C ASP A 42 3.05 -16.99 3.96
N ALA A 43 3.11 -18.24 3.46
CA ALA A 43 2.85 -18.55 2.07
C ALA A 43 1.40 -18.27 1.65
N GLN A 44 0.43 -18.47 2.55
CA GLN A 44 -0.97 -18.20 2.24
C GLN A 44 -1.21 -16.70 2.09
N ALA A 45 -0.70 -15.91 3.05
CA ALA A 45 -0.73 -14.46 2.98
C ALA A 45 -0.06 -13.92 1.70
N TYR A 46 1.05 -14.52 1.30
CA TYR A 46 1.72 -14.17 0.05
C TYR A 46 0.86 -14.43 -1.21
N GLU A 47 0.28 -15.62 -1.33
CA GLU A 47 -0.61 -15.97 -2.44
C GLU A 47 -1.88 -15.12 -2.46
N ASP A 48 -2.41 -14.77 -1.30
CA ASP A 48 -3.54 -13.85 -1.17
C ASP A 48 -3.20 -12.45 -1.68
N GLY A 49 -1.99 -11.96 -1.36
CA GLY A 49 -1.47 -10.70 -1.91
C GLY A 49 -1.37 -10.72 -3.43
N LEU A 50 -0.82 -11.80 -3.99
CA LEU A 50 -0.75 -12.02 -5.45
C LEU A 50 -2.15 -12.04 -6.09
N GLY A 51 -3.09 -12.74 -5.46
CA GLY A 51 -4.46 -12.89 -5.94
C GLY A 51 -5.23 -11.56 -5.94
N LEU A 52 -5.13 -10.81 -4.85
CA LEU A 52 -5.77 -9.50 -4.72
C LEU A 52 -5.27 -8.56 -5.81
N ARG A 53 -3.95 -8.51 -6.00
CA ARG A 53 -3.37 -7.67 -7.04
C ARG A 53 -3.77 -8.13 -8.44
N GLY A 54 -3.80 -9.43 -8.68
CA GLY A 54 -4.25 -10.00 -9.95
C GLY A 54 -5.68 -9.58 -10.32
N CYS A 55 -6.59 -9.53 -9.35
CA CYS A 55 -7.96 -9.06 -9.59
C CYS A 55 -8.02 -7.58 -9.95
N LEU A 56 -7.21 -6.74 -9.30
CA LEU A 56 -7.10 -5.32 -9.64
C LEU A 56 -6.51 -5.08 -11.03
N ASP A 57 -5.49 -5.84 -11.40
CA ASP A 57 -4.93 -5.77 -12.76
C ASP A 57 -5.99 -6.12 -13.81
N SER A 58 -6.83 -7.15 -13.55
CA SER A 58 -7.97 -7.48 -14.43
C SER A 58 -8.95 -6.32 -14.56
N ILE A 59 -9.38 -5.72 -13.43
CA ILE A 59 -10.24 -4.52 -13.42
C ILE A 59 -9.65 -3.38 -14.25
N PHE A 60 -8.35 -3.08 -14.09
CA PHE A 60 -7.69 -1.99 -14.84
C PHE A 60 -7.48 -2.30 -16.32
N SER A 61 -7.47 -3.58 -16.70
CA SER A 61 -7.35 -4.03 -18.09
C SER A 61 -8.68 -4.27 -18.79
N ALA A 62 -9.81 -4.13 -18.09
CA ALA A 62 -11.13 -4.41 -18.66
C ALA A 62 -11.48 -3.39 -19.75
N ASP A 63 -11.70 -3.89 -20.97
CA ASP A 63 -12.03 -3.06 -22.13
C ASP A 63 -13.56 -2.88 -22.28
N MET A 64 -14.34 -3.82 -21.73
CA MET A 64 -15.80 -3.79 -21.78
C MET A 64 -16.43 -3.69 -20.38
N VAL A 65 -17.57 -3.00 -20.30
CA VAL A 65 -18.36 -2.88 -19.06
C VAL A 65 -18.77 -4.26 -18.49
N SER A 66 -18.99 -5.26 -19.33
CA SER A 66 -19.31 -6.62 -18.90
C SER A 66 -18.13 -7.32 -18.21
N GLU A 67 -16.90 -7.09 -18.71
CA GLU A 67 -15.66 -7.62 -18.14
C GLU A 67 -15.38 -6.93 -16.81
N LEU A 68 -15.44 -5.60 -16.79
CA LEU A 68 -15.29 -4.79 -15.58
C LEU A 68 -16.18 -5.29 -14.45
N ARG A 69 -17.49 -5.47 -14.71
CA ARG A 69 -18.44 -5.97 -13.70
C ARG A 69 -18.13 -7.40 -13.25
N SER A 70 -17.58 -8.23 -14.13
CA SER A 70 -17.20 -9.60 -13.78
C SER A 70 -15.96 -9.61 -12.89
N ASP A 71 -14.99 -8.76 -13.20
CA ASP A 71 -13.75 -8.63 -12.46
C ASP A 71 -13.98 -7.94 -11.10
N GLU A 72 -14.86 -6.95 -11.02
CA GLU A 72 -15.33 -6.35 -9.76
C GLU A 72 -15.98 -7.39 -8.85
N ARG A 73 -16.85 -8.28 -9.37
CA ARG A 73 -17.44 -9.36 -8.57
C ARG A 73 -16.38 -10.34 -8.05
N ARG A 74 -15.39 -10.67 -8.89
CA ARG A 74 -14.29 -11.55 -8.50
C ARG A 74 -13.42 -10.91 -7.43
N TYR A 75 -13.13 -9.63 -7.59
CA TYR A 75 -12.42 -8.83 -6.61
C TYR A 75 -13.17 -8.78 -5.29
N ASP A 76 -14.47 -8.47 -5.29
CA ASP A 76 -15.29 -8.37 -4.08
C ASP A 76 -15.42 -9.71 -3.35
N ALA A 77 -15.53 -10.82 -4.09
CA ALA A 77 -15.52 -12.16 -3.50
C ALA A 77 -14.21 -12.42 -2.76
N LEU A 78 -13.07 -12.16 -3.40
CA LEU A 78 -11.75 -12.32 -2.78
C LEU A 78 -11.57 -11.35 -1.60
N ALA A 79 -11.95 -10.08 -1.75
CA ALA A 79 -11.90 -9.10 -0.67
C ALA A 79 -12.73 -9.54 0.55
N GLY A 80 -13.90 -10.15 0.32
CA GLY A 80 -14.70 -10.79 1.37
C GLY A 80 -13.94 -11.90 2.09
N GLU A 81 -13.37 -12.85 1.35
CA GLU A 81 -12.56 -13.93 1.92
C GLU A 81 -11.36 -13.42 2.75
N LEU A 82 -10.67 -12.39 2.26
CA LEU A 82 -9.53 -11.79 2.96
C LEU A 82 -9.97 -11.04 4.22
N ASN A 83 -11.11 -10.36 4.18
CA ASN A 83 -11.69 -9.68 5.34
C ASN A 83 -12.14 -10.69 6.41
N GLU A 84 -12.70 -11.83 6.04
CA GLU A 84 -13.02 -12.90 6.98
C GLU A 84 -11.76 -13.51 7.61
N ARG A 85 -10.70 -13.70 6.81
CA ARG A 85 -9.47 -14.37 7.24
C ARG A 85 -8.57 -13.50 8.12
N TYR A 86 -8.40 -12.24 7.74
CA TYR A 86 -7.38 -11.36 8.31
C TYR A 86 -7.96 -10.19 9.11
N GLY A 87 -9.28 -9.98 9.05
CA GLY A 87 -9.97 -8.98 9.86
C GLY A 87 -10.86 -8.08 9.02
N GLU A 88 -12.06 -7.81 9.54
CA GLU A 88 -13.10 -7.09 8.81
C GLU A 88 -12.65 -5.68 8.38
N GLY A 89 -12.83 -5.38 7.10
CA GLY A 89 -12.49 -4.11 6.49
C GLY A 89 -10.99 -3.90 6.23
N LEU A 90 -10.18 -4.97 6.28
CA LEU A 90 -8.79 -4.96 5.83
C LEU A 90 -8.66 -4.60 4.35
N VAL A 91 -9.53 -5.16 3.50
CA VAL A 91 -9.58 -4.91 2.05
C VAL A 91 -10.85 -4.11 1.75
N VAL A 92 -10.68 -3.03 1.00
CA VAL A 92 -11.76 -2.14 0.57
C VAL A 92 -12.54 -2.81 -0.57
N LEU A 93 -13.87 -2.88 -0.46
CA LEU A 93 -14.71 -3.41 -1.53
C LEU A 93 -14.78 -2.43 -2.72
N SER A 94 -15.03 -2.96 -3.92
CA SER A 94 -15.07 -2.16 -5.16
C SER A 94 -16.13 -1.05 -5.12
N ALA A 95 -17.23 -1.27 -4.40
CA ALA A 95 -18.35 -0.34 -4.27
C ALA A 95 -18.19 0.73 -3.17
N GLU A 96 -17.15 0.65 -2.34
CA GLU A 96 -16.96 1.60 -1.23
C GLU A 96 -16.39 2.95 -1.72
N PRO A 97 -17.04 4.09 -1.40
CA PRO A 97 -16.50 5.41 -1.70
C PRO A 97 -15.45 5.83 -0.66
N GLY A 98 -14.20 6.10 -1.05
CA GLY A 98 -13.20 6.63 -0.12
C GLY A 98 -11.74 6.43 -0.51
N ASP A 99 -10.85 7.02 0.30
CA ASP A 99 -9.40 7.18 0.10
C ASP A 99 -8.68 5.83 -0.13
N PRO A 100 -8.05 5.63 -1.31
CA PRO A 100 -7.59 4.33 -1.76
C PRO A 100 -6.18 4.05 -1.24
N GLY A 101 -6.04 3.71 0.04
CA GLY A 101 -4.88 2.91 0.44
C GLY A 101 -4.69 1.76 -0.55
N LEU A 102 -3.48 1.57 -1.10
CA LEU A 102 -3.11 0.55 -2.11
C LEU A 102 -4.28 -0.02 -2.96
N ARG A 103 -5.19 0.80 -3.52
CA ARG A 103 -6.48 0.42 -4.18
C ARG A 103 -7.05 -0.97 -3.78
N GLY A 104 -7.02 -1.31 -2.50
CA GLY A 104 -6.99 -2.71 -2.08
C GLY A 104 -6.97 -2.77 -0.57
N PHE A 105 -5.77 -2.84 0.02
CA PHE A 105 -5.66 -2.80 1.48
C PHE A 105 -6.01 -1.42 2.03
N ARG A 106 -6.87 -1.39 3.03
CA ARG A 106 -7.12 -0.20 3.84
C ARG A 106 -5.84 0.12 4.61
N VAL A 107 -5.24 1.26 4.30
CA VAL A 107 -4.12 1.85 5.05
C VAL A 107 -4.66 2.86 6.04
N SER A 108 -3.93 3.11 7.13
CA SER A 108 -4.26 4.22 8.02
C SER A 108 -4.09 5.52 7.22
N PRO A 109 -5.07 6.45 7.25
CA PRO A 109 -4.93 7.76 6.61
C PRO A 109 -3.76 8.59 7.18
N PHE A 110 -3.10 8.10 8.25
CA PHE A 110 -1.92 8.71 8.88
C PHE A 110 -0.67 7.82 8.89
N SER A 111 -0.65 6.67 8.20
CA SER A 111 0.59 5.89 8.02
C SER A 111 1.48 6.53 6.95
N THR A 112 1.96 7.73 7.27
CA THR A 112 3.35 8.05 6.96
C THR A 112 4.16 7.31 8.00
N GLU A 113 4.39 6.00 7.80
CA GLU A 113 5.59 5.41 8.37
C GLU A 113 6.72 6.25 7.80
N THR A 114 7.13 7.25 8.57
CA THR A 114 8.42 7.88 8.44
C THR A 114 9.39 6.71 8.50
N THR A 115 9.81 6.26 7.33
CA THR A 115 11.00 5.44 7.23
C THR A 115 12.09 6.34 7.78
N THR A 116 12.41 6.18 9.06
CA THR A 116 13.62 6.77 9.61
C THR A 116 14.75 6.09 8.88
N VAL A 117 15.20 6.71 7.79
CA VAL A 117 16.41 6.30 7.09
C VAL A 117 17.53 6.49 8.10
N ARG A 118 18.09 5.37 8.58
CA ARG A 118 19.25 5.42 9.46
C ARG A 118 20.46 5.63 8.56
N ASN A 119 21.15 6.74 8.76
CA ASN A 119 22.42 6.97 8.09
C ASN A 119 23.42 5.86 8.48
N PRO A 120 24.45 5.60 7.67
CA PRO A 120 25.49 4.61 7.98
C PRO A 120 26.23 4.87 9.31
N ASP A 121 26.17 6.10 9.83
CA ASP A 121 26.72 6.53 11.12
C ASP A 121 25.79 6.29 12.32
N GLY A 122 24.60 5.71 12.09
CA GLY A 122 23.61 5.38 13.11
C GLY A 122 22.65 6.51 13.47
N THR A 123 22.78 7.70 12.86
CA THR A 123 21.85 8.82 13.06
C THR A 123 20.53 8.60 12.31
N LEU A 124 19.42 9.06 12.88
CA LEU A 124 18.11 9.02 12.24
C LEU A 124 18.02 10.24 11.31
N ALA A 125 17.68 10.04 10.03
CA ALA A 125 17.26 11.13 9.17
C ALA A 125 15.91 11.66 9.68
N GLU A 126 15.89 12.88 10.21
CA GLU A 126 14.69 13.55 10.68
C GLU A 126 13.70 13.78 9.53
N SER A 127 12.42 13.52 9.84
CA SER A 127 11.33 13.45 8.89
C SER A 127 10.89 14.82 8.38
N VAL A 128 10.24 14.83 7.23
CA VAL A 128 9.81 15.93 6.35
C VAL A 128 9.01 17.09 7.02
N ARG A 129 8.76 17.06 8.34
CA ARG A 129 8.09 18.15 9.06
C ARG A 129 9.01 19.31 9.45
N ASP A 130 10.32 19.09 9.57
CA ASP A 130 11.25 20.17 9.91
C ASP A 130 11.68 20.99 8.67
N LEU A 131 11.58 20.40 7.47
CA LEU A 131 11.83 21.07 6.19
C LEU A 131 10.80 22.16 5.87
N GLU A 132 9.53 21.99 6.25
CA GLU A 132 8.50 23.01 6.02
C GLU A 132 8.74 24.26 6.88
N ALA A 133 9.20 24.09 8.13
CA ALA A 133 9.54 25.20 9.02
C ALA A 133 10.81 25.95 8.56
N GLU A 134 11.80 25.23 8.01
CA GLU A 134 13.05 25.82 7.52
C GLU A 134 12.86 26.55 6.16
N VAL A 135 12.04 26.01 5.26
CA VAL A 135 11.68 26.68 3.99
C VAL A 135 10.85 27.94 4.23
N GLU A 136 9.94 27.94 5.21
CA GLU A 136 9.15 29.13 5.57
C GLU A 136 10.05 30.23 6.18
N ALA A 137 11.05 29.86 7.00
CA ALA A 137 12.01 30.81 7.57
C ALA A 137 12.94 31.43 6.51
N GLN A 138 13.39 30.63 5.54
CA GLN A 138 14.25 31.11 4.45
C GLN A 138 13.51 32.09 3.52
N ASN A 139 12.26 31.79 3.17
CA ASN A 139 11.42 32.66 2.33
C ASN A 139 11.04 34.00 3.00
N GLN A 140 10.98 34.06 4.34
CA GLN A 140 10.78 35.32 5.05
C GLN A 140 12.04 36.18 5.13
N THR A 141 13.22 35.56 5.07
CA THR A 141 14.51 36.27 5.13
C THR A 141 14.82 36.93 3.79
N ASP A 142 14.53 36.27 2.68
CA ASP A 142 14.76 36.80 1.32
C ASP A 142 13.76 37.89 0.89
N ARG A 143 12.61 38.04 1.57
CA ARG A 143 11.66 39.14 1.33
C ARG A 143 11.99 40.43 2.07
N LYS A 144 12.96 40.42 2.99
CA LYS A 144 13.34 41.58 3.83
C LYS A 144 14.69 42.21 3.44
N ASN A 145 15.39 41.63 2.48
CA ASN A 145 16.63 42.17 1.92
C ASN A 145 16.42 42.78 0.53
#